data_AF-R9GNX1-F1
#
_entry.id   AF-R9GNX1-F1
#
_cell.length_a   1.000
_cell.length_b   1.000
_cell.length_c   1.000
_cell.angle_alpha   90.00
_cell.angle_beta   90.00
_cell.angle_gamma   90.00
#
_symmetry.space_group_name_H-M   'P 1'
#
loop_
_entity.id
_entity.type
_entity.pdbx_description
1 polymer ?
#
loop_
_entity_poly.entity_id
_entity_poly.type
_entity_poly.pdbx_seq_one_letter_code
_entity_poly.pdbx_strand_id
1 'polypeptide(L)'
;MMPFSDTMPAPEHFNKDTPEEEIAEFVNTIQKFPNRRKLLVDLLSERHPLYQDRGANQVIRIRGYILANFETVGLPKSAILYVLQELENGIDVYTVAAAAKALRGMDPPSKQLVPFLLKAIRNIRDMDDAVTFEMYKPDGSMVNYTTALKELFLTLSWLGAYAQDAVASLEQMSLGTEFYASTELKSEIEQTIQCIRGDVREINSSCCSISFDMDVNSKSSGSNIRKVVLEDQNKESFRFNQFFKGTPTLVAFFYTRCNNPNKCSATITRLVQLRRTLEADGIQKLVKTVAITYDPEYDIASRLKVYGENRRFVFDINNRFLRADPDSYTALRKYFSLGVNYSGSIVNQHRIELYLLDQHGKVIRSFTHLKWEENEVLDAVKNAISNATKPVLFQYYRNFIIKTFGDFLSVIPSLIVAFFPKCPICWAVYLSMFGVAGLNTIPYSPWLLPVFCGVMGINLFTLFLNAKRRNGLLPFYISVVGALFILFLGLIFKIKLALYLGVSLVFIGALLNSLSFRLYSTIVGKLKFGFRL
;
A
#
# COMPACT_ATOMS: atom_id res chain seq x y z
N MET A 1 -47.60 14.03 9.49
CA MET A 1 -46.58 13.43 8.60
C MET A 1 -46.88 13.93 7.19
N MET A 2 -46.24 15.02 6.76
CA MET A 2 -46.24 15.35 5.32
C MET A 2 -45.24 14.42 4.64
N PRO A 3 -45.58 13.83 3.49
CA PRO A 3 -44.63 13.05 2.72
C PRO A 3 -43.56 14.00 2.21
N PHE A 4 -42.31 13.63 2.48
CA PHE A 4 -41.12 14.19 1.85
C PHE A 4 -41.35 14.24 0.34
N SER A 5 -41.29 15.42 -0.28
CA SER A 5 -41.29 15.47 -1.74
C SER A 5 -39.96 14.92 -2.26
N ASP A 6 -40.03 14.12 -3.32
CA ASP A 6 -38.89 13.59 -4.10
C ASP A 6 -38.03 14.70 -4.78
N THR A 7 -38.06 15.93 -4.25
CA THR A 7 -37.54 17.15 -4.90
C THR A 7 -36.34 17.76 -4.17
N MET A 8 -35.81 17.14 -3.10
CA MET A 8 -34.55 17.63 -2.55
C MET A 8 -33.41 17.33 -3.52
N PRO A 9 -32.62 18.34 -3.95
CA PRO A 9 -31.47 18.09 -4.79
C PRO A 9 -30.49 17.17 -4.07
N ALA A 10 -30.07 16.10 -4.75
CA ALA A 10 -28.99 15.25 -4.28
C ALA A 10 -27.69 16.09 -4.15
N PRO A 11 -26.82 15.79 -3.16
CA PRO A 11 -25.51 16.44 -3.01
C PRO A 11 -24.68 16.50 -4.30
N GLU A 12 -24.85 15.51 -5.18
CA GLU A 12 -24.19 15.41 -6.49
C GLU A 12 -24.53 16.56 -7.45
N HIS A 13 -25.62 17.30 -7.23
CA HIS A 13 -25.98 18.47 -8.03
C HIS A 13 -25.25 19.74 -7.58
N PHE A 14 -24.70 19.78 -6.37
CA PHE A 14 -24.01 20.96 -5.86
C PHE A 14 -22.65 21.17 -6.53
N ASN A 15 -22.48 22.36 -7.07
CA ASN A 15 -21.31 22.73 -7.86
C ASN A 15 -20.87 24.17 -7.50
N LYS A 16 -19.92 24.70 -8.27
CA LYS A 16 -19.37 26.04 -8.04
C LYS A 16 -20.40 27.17 -8.10
N ASP A 17 -21.47 26.98 -8.86
CA ASP A 17 -22.50 28.00 -9.12
C ASP A 17 -23.68 27.90 -8.12
N THR A 18 -23.73 26.86 -7.28
CA THR A 18 -24.78 26.71 -6.26
C THR A 18 -24.71 27.85 -5.22
N PRO A 19 -25.80 28.58 -4.94
CA PRO A 19 -25.80 29.60 -3.88
C PRO A 19 -25.48 29.02 -2.50
N GLU A 20 -24.79 29.79 -1.64
CA GLU A 20 -24.46 29.29 -0.30
C GLU A 20 -25.70 29.05 0.57
N GLU A 21 -26.74 29.83 0.33
CA GLU A 21 -28.03 29.78 1.01
C GLU A 21 -28.76 28.47 0.72
N GLU A 22 -28.70 27.96 -0.51
CA GLU A 22 -29.28 26.67 -0.89
C GLU A 22 -28.55 25.50 -0.18
N ILE A 23 -27.22 25.58 -0.07
CA ILE A 23 -26.41 24.59 0.65
C ILE A 23 -26.77 24.61 2.13
N ALA A 24 -26.89 25.80 2.73
CA ALA A 24 -27.27 25.96 4.12
C ALA A 24 -28.68 25.41 4.41
N GLU A 25 -29.64 25.69 3.52
CA GLU A 25 -31.00 25.14 3.61
C GLU A 25 -31.01 23.61 3.50
N PHE A 26 -30.18 23.05 2.62
CA PHE A 26 -29.98 21.61 2.53
C PHE A 26 -29.47 21.02 3.85
N VAL A 27 -28.43 21.62 4.44
CA VAL A 27 -27.88 21.18 5.73
C VAL A 27 -28.94 21.24 6.84
N ASN A 28 -29.67 22.35 6.92
CA ASN A 28 -30.78 22.54 7.88
C ASN A 28 -31.91 21.53 7.71
N THR A 29 -32.17 21.12 6.47
CA THR A 29 -33.16 20.10 6.17
C THR A 29 -32.69 18.73 6.66
N ILE A 30 -31.43 18.35 6.40
CA ILE A 30 -30.88 17.08 6.90
C ILE A 30 -30.87 17.01 8.43
N GLN A 31 -30.73 18.15 9.10
CA GLN A 31 -30.84 18.26 10.56
C GLN A 31 -32.14 17.67 11.12
N LYS A 32 -33.24 17.76 10.36
CA LYS A 32 -34.56 17.18 10.71
C LYS A 32 -34.67 15.68 10.41
N PHE A 33 -33.69 15.10 9.71
CA PHE A 33 -33.70 13.72 9.25
C PHE A 33 -32.35 13.01 9.49
N PRO A 34 -32.02 12.66 10.74
CA PRO A 34 -30.71 12.07 11.10
C PRO A 34 -30.33 10.82 10.30
N ASN A 35 -31.31 10.04 9.82
CA ASN A 35 -31.08 8.86 8.98
C ASN A 35 -30.38 9.19 7.64
N ARG A 36 -30.42 10.46 7.20
CA ARG A 36 -29.80 10.94 5.96
C ARG A 36 -28.46 11.65 6.15
N ARG A 37 -27.90 11.65 7.38
CA ARG A 37 -26.61 12.30 7.71
C ARG A 37 -25.42 11.94 6.82
N LYS A 38 -25.45 10.78 6.13
CA LYS A 38 -24.40 10.40 5.18
C LYS A 38 -24.26 11.38 4.02
N LEU A 39 -25.35 12.02 3.61
CA LEU A 39 -25.33 13.02 2.53
C LEU A 39 -24.49 14.25 2.90
N LEU A 40 -24.36 14.58 4.19
CA LEU A 40 -23.47 15.64 4.66
C LEU A 40 -21.99 15.24 4.52
N VAL A 41 -21.67 13.95 4.61
CA VAL A 41 -20.30 13.44 4.49
C VAL A 41 -19.79 13.60 3.05
N ASP A 42 -20.67 13.37 2.07
CA ASP A 42 -20.33 13.49 0.65
C ASP A 42 -19.85 14.91 0.30
N LEU A 43 -20.40 15.92 0.98
CA LEU A 43 -20.01 17.32 0.83
C LEU A 43 -18.65 17.66 1.44
N LEU A 44 -18.11 16.86 2.37
CA LEU A 44 -16.86 17.16 3.07
C LEU A 44 -15.60 16.87 2.25
N SER A 45 -15.69 16.15 1.12
CA SER A 45 -14.50 15.88 0.32
C SER A 45 -13.91 17.18 -0.24
N GLU A 46 -12.60 17.39 -0.10
CA GLU A 46 -11.92 18.54 -0.69
C GLU A 46 -12.11 18.59 -2.21
N ARG A 47 -12.34 17.44 -2.85
CA ARG A 47 -12.52 17.32 -4.30
C ARG A 47 -13.93 17.66 -4.78
N HIS A 48 -14.86 17.92 -3.86
CA HIS A 48 -16.26 18.14 -4.22
C HIS A 48 -16.37 19.35 -5.17
N PRO A 49 -17.11 19.24 -6.30
CA PRO A 49 -17.28 20.35 -7.25
C PRO A 49 -17.82 21.62 -6.61
N LEU A 50 -18.56 21.48 -5.51
CA LEU A 50 -19.03 22.57 -4.67
C LEU A 50 -17.92 23.57 -4.28
N TYR A 51 -16.70 23.12 -4.02
CA TYR A 51 -15.62 24.01 -3.58
C TYR A 51 -14.83 24.65 -4.73
N GLN A 52 -15.11 24.27 -5.97
CA GLN A 52 -14.43 24.84 -7.14
C GLN A 52 -14.79 26.32 -7.29
N ASP A 53 -13.80 27.15 -7.63
CA ASP A 53 -13.95 28.59 -7.89
C ASP A 53 -14.51 29.40 -6.70
N ARG A 54 -14.56 28.83 -5.50
CA ARG A 54 -14.94 29.53 -4.26
C ARG A 54 -13.73 30.04 -3.49
N GLY A 55 -13.87 31.21 -2.87
CA GLY A 55 -12.85 31.73 -1.95
C GLY A 55 -12.69 30.86 -0.70
N ALA A 56 -11.51 30.89 -0.08
CA ALA A 56 -11.22 30.10 1.13
C ALA A 56 -12.24 30.32 2.25
N ASN A 57 -12.67 31.57 2.47
CA ASN A 57 -13.68 31.89 3.50
C ASN A 57 -15.06 31.28 3.21
N GLN A 58 -15.45 31.14 1.94
CA GLN A 58 -16.70 30.45 1.58
C GLN A 58 -16.58 28.96 1.87
N VAL A 59 -15.45 28.35 1.49
CA VAL A 59 -15.17 26.94 1.77
C VAL A 59 -15.17 26.67 3.28
N ILE A 60 -14.52 27.52 4.07
CA ILE A 60 -14.49 27.47 5.54
C ILE A 60 -15.91 27.51 6.13
N ARG A 61 -16.75 28.46 5.71
CA ARG A 61 -18.13 28.57 6.19
C ARG A 61 -18.97 27.34 5.84
N ILE A 62 -18.96 26.91 4.57
CA ILE A 62 -19.71 25.73 4.13
C ILE A 62 -19.29 24.50 4.95
N ARG A 63 -17.97 24.25 5.05
CA ARG A 63 -17.43 23.10 5.79
C ARG A 63 -17.75 23.16 7.28
N GLY A 64 -17.49 24.29 7.92
CA GLY A 64 -17.76 24.46 9.35
C GLY A 64 -19.25 24.27 9.67
N TYR A 65 -20.15 24.79 8.83
CA TYR A 65 -21.57 24.59 9.03
C TYR A 65 -21.98 23.11 8.91
N ILE A 66 -21.49 22.41 7.88
CA ILE A 66 -21.71 20.97 7.71
C ILE A 66 -21.19 20.18 8.92
N LEU A 67 -19.96 20.49 9.39
CA LEU A 67 -19.33 19.78 10.50
C LEU A 67 -20.11 19.97 11.80
N ALA A 68 -20.47 21.21 12.15
CA ALA A 68 -21.18 21.52 13.39
C ALA A 68 -22.53 20.78 13.48
N ASN A 69 -23.18 20.53 12.34
CA ASN A 69 -24.44 19.82 12.29
C ASN A 69 -24.34 18.34 12.72
N PHE A 70 -23.17 17.71 12.67
CA PHE A 70 -23.01 16.34 13.17
C PHE A 70 -23.20 16.22 14.68
N GLU A 71 -23.13 17.31 15.44
CA GLU A 71 -23.51 17.30 16.87
C GLU A 71 -24.95 16.81 17.06
N THR A 72 -25.88 17.28 16.23
CA THR A 72 -27.32 17.00 16.38
C THR A 72 -27.76 15.78 15.58
N VAL A 73 -27.27 15.58 14.36
CA VAL A 73 -27.63 14.40 13.53
C VAL A 73 -26.82 13.15 13.87
N GLY A 74 -25.80 13.30 14.70
CA GLY A 74 -24.82 12.27 15.05
C GLY A 74 -23.71 12.13 14.00
N LEU A 75 -22.49 11.83 14.47
CA LEU A 75 -21.28 11.75 13.65
C LEU A 75 -21.10 10.32 13.10
N PRO A 76 -21.27 10.08 11.78
CA PRO A 76 -21.00 8.77 11.21
C PRO A 76 -19.49 8.48 11.17
N LYS A 77 -19.10 7.20 11.28
CA LYS A 77 -17.68 6.79 11.23
C LYS A 77 -16.93 7.31 9.99
N SER A 78 -17.61 7.39 8.85
CA SER A 78 -17.05 7.90 7.59
C SER A 78 -16.69 9.39 7.62
N ALA A 79 -17.22 10.17 8.58
CA ALA A 79 -16.92 11.59 8.72
C ALA A 79 -15.77 11.89 9.69
N ILE A 80 -15.35 10.91 10.52
CA ILE A 80 -14.40 11.13 11.60
C ILE A 80 -13.07 11.68 11.08
N LEU A 81 -12.57 11.20 9.94
CA LEU A 81 -11.31 11.68 9.36
C LEU A 81 -11.34 13.18 9.02
N TYR A 82 -12.47 13.69 8.53
CA TYR A 82 -12.61 15.12 8.24
C TYR A 82 -12.61 15.95 9.53
N VAL A 83 -13.27 15.46 10.58
CA VAL A 83 -13.28 16.10 11.90
C VAL A 83 -11.87 16.15 12.49
N LEU A 84 -11.17 15.01 12.50
CA LEU A 84 -9.81 14.93 13.06
C LEU A 84 -8.80 15.73 12.26
N GLN A 85 -8.98 15.85 10.94
CA GLN A 85 -8.16 16.72 10.10
C GLN A 85 -8.24 18.18 10.58
N GLU A 86 -9.44 18.69 10.85
CA GLU A 86 -9.60 20.07 11.34
C GLU A 86 -9.03 20.23 12.77
N LEU A 87 -9.15 19.22 13.64
CA LEU A 87 -8.57 19.29 15.00
C LEU A 87 -7.04 19.18 15.01
N GLU A 88 -6.44 18.36 14.16
CA GLU A 88 -4.99 18.17 14.13
C GLU A 88 -4.26 19.35 13.48
N ASN A 89 -4.86 19.90 12.41
CA ASN A 89 -4.19 20.79 11.46
C ASN A 89 -4.88 22.14 11.27
N GLY A 90 -6.12 22.31 11.75
CA GLY A 90 -6.87 23.55 11.63
C GLY A 90 -6.24 24.69 12.42
N ILE A 91 -6.35 25.89 11.85
CA ILE A 91 -5.99 27.18 12.48
C ILE A 91 -7.13 28.19 12.37
N ASP A 92 -8.24 27.80 11.73
CA ASP A 92 -9.42 28.63 11.56
C ASP A 92 -10.41 28.29 12.68
N VAL A 93 -10.80 29.31 13.45
CA VAL A 93 -11.65 29.14 14.64
C VAL A 93 -13.00 28.52 14.33
N TYR A 94 -13.60 28.85 13.18
CA TYR A 94 -14.94 28.39 12.82
C TYR A 94 -14.97 26.88 12.56
N THR A 95 -14.02 26.39 11.75
CA THR A 95 -13.90 24.95 11.44
C THR A 95 -13.42 24.12 12.62
N VAL A 96 -12.52 24.65 13.46
CA VAL A 96 -12.06 23.97 14.68
C VAL A 96 -13.20 23.85 15.70
N ALA A 97 -13.94 24.93 15.95
CA ALA A 97 -15.14 24.90 16.80
C ALA A 97 -16.17 23.90 16.26
N ALA A 98 -16.45 23.93 14.96
CA ALA A 98 -17.37 23.01 14.32
C ALA A 98 -16.95 21.55 14.46
N ALA A 99 -15.66 21.25 14.31
CA ALA A 99 -15.11 19.92 14.47
C ALA A 99 -15.24 19.42 15.92
N ALA A 100 -15.00 20.28 16.91
CA ALA A 100 -15.22 19.96 18.32
C ALA A 100 -16.71 19.64 18.58
N LYS A 101 -17.64 20.47 18.07
CA LYS A 101 -19.09 20.19 18.13
C LYS A 101 -19.44 18.85 17.49
N ALA A 102 -18.91 18.57 16.31
CA ALA A 102 -19.16 17.33 15.56
C ALA A 102 -18.83 16.08 16.39
N LEU A 103 -17.72 16.08 17.15
CA LEU A 103 -17.31 14.95 17.98
C LEU A 103 -18.35 14.56 19.03
N ARG A 104 -19.13 15.52 19.56
CA ARG A 104 -20.17 15.24 20.56
C ARG A 104 -21.37 14.48 20.01
N GLY A 105 -21.50 14.40 18.68
CA GLY A 105 -22.45 13.53 18.01
C GLY A 105 -21.98 12.08 17.86
N MET A 106 -20.78 11.72 18.32
CA MET A 106 -20.25 10.36 18.23
C MET A 106 -20.78 9.48 19.35
N ASP A 107 -21.22 8.27 19.01
CA ASP A 107 -21.69 7.27 19.97
C ASP A 107 -21.17 5.87 19.58
N PRO A 108 -20.38 5.17 20.43
CA PRO A 108 -19.87 5.62 21.74
C PRO A 108 -18.69 6.60 21.62
N PRO A 109 -18.38 7.39 22.68
CA PRO A 109 -17.17 8.22 22.78
C PRO A 109 -15.88 7.38 22.78
N SER A 110 -14.73 8.02 22.49
CA SER A 110 -13.43 7.35 22.45
C SER A 110 -12.31 8.19 23.05
N LYS A 111 -11.47 7.55 23.88
CA LYS A 111 -10.26 8.18 24.45
C LYS A 111 -9.23 8.62 23.41
N GLN A 112 -9.27 8.02 22.21
CA GLN A 112 -8.35 8.35 21.11
C GLN A 112 -8.53 9.78 20.57
N LEU A 113 -9.63 10.45 20.93
CA LEU A 113 -9.89 11.84 20.56
C LEU A 113 -9.07 12.85 21.39
N VAL A 114 -8.64 12.47 22.59
CA VAL A 114 -7.97 13.38 23.54
C VAL A 114 -6.74 14.06 22.95
N PRO A 115 -5.79 13.35 22.29
CA PRO A 115 -4.62 14.00 21.71
C PRO A 115 -4.97 15.04 20.63
N PHE A 116 -6.02 14.79 19.84
CA PHE A 116 -6.50 15.72 18.81
C PHE A 116 -7.10 16.98 19.42
N LEU A 117 -7.91 16.85 20.48
CA LEU A 117 -8.48 17.99 21.20
C LEU A 117 -7.40 18.85 21.86
N LEU A 118 -6.45 18.23 22.57
CA LEU A 118 -5.31 18.94 23.16
C LEU A 118 -4.43 19.61 22.10
N LYS A 119 -4.27 18.97 20.93
CA LYS A 119 -3.54 19.56 19.81
C LYS A 119 -4.28 20.76 19.23
N ALA A 120 -5.59 20.66 19.05
CA ALA A 120 -6.43 21.76 18.59
C ALA A 120 -6.33 22.97 19.53
N ILE A 121 -6.46 22.76 20.85
CA ILE A 121 -6.31 23.82 21.86
C ILE A 121 -4.99 24.58 21.65
N ARG A 122 -3.88 23.85 21.53
CA ARG A 122 -2.56 24.47 21.28
C ARG A 122 -2.46 25.20 19.95
N ASN A 123 -3.16 24.74 18.91
CA ASN A 123 -3.11 25.36 17.59
C ASN A 123 -3.89 26.68 17.55
N ILE A 124 -5.01 26.81 18.29
CA ILE A 124 -5.89 27.99 18.23
C ILE A 124 -5.79 28.93 19.44
N ARG A 125 -4.98 28.59 20.46
CA ARG A 125 -4.89 29.34 21.73
C ARG A 125 -4.65 30.85 21.57
N ASP A 126 -3.91 31.25 20.53
CA ASP A 126 -3.53 32.64 20.26
C ASP A 126 -4.42 33.30 19.18
N MET A 127 -5.47 32.59 18.73
CA MET A 127 -6.33 32.97 17.61
C MET A 127 -7.83 32.83 17.93
N ASP A 128 -8.19 32.48 19.17
CA ASP A 128 -9.58 32.24 19.56
C ASP A 128 -10.47 33.47 19.33
N ASP A 129 -11.68 33.25 18.84
CA ASP A 129 -12.63 34.31 18.48
C ASP A 129 -14.07 33.82 18.58
N ALA A 130 -15.01 34.76 18.64
CA ALA A 130 -16.44 34.50 18.70
C ALA A 130 -16.96 33.90 17.39
N VAL A 131 -17.67 32.78 17.50
CA VAL A 131 -18.33 32.07 16.40
C VAL A 131 -19.75 31.66 16.77
N THR A 132 -20.61 31.44 15.77
CA THR A 132 -21.96 30.92 15.98
C THR A 132 -22.36 29.92 14.88
N PHE A 133 -23.18 28.96 15.25
CA PHE A 133 -23.74 27.94 14.36
C PHE A 133 -25.27 27.98 14.31
N GLU A 134 -25.90 28.95 14.98
CA GLU A 134 -27.36 29.11 14.97
C GLU A 134 -27.90 29.39 13.57
N MET A 135 -27.13 30.14 12.78
CA MET A 135 -27.44 30.43 11.38
C MET A 135 -26.17 30.48 10.53
N TYR A 136 -26.33 30.21 9.24
CA TYR A 136 -25.21 30.09 8.31
C TYR A 136 -24.44 31.40 8.08
N LYS A 137 -25.16 32.53 8.03
CA LYS A 137 -24.60 33.88 7.89
C LYS A 137 -25.30 34.80 8.90
N PRO A 138 -24.70 35.05 10.09
CA PRO A 138 -25.30 35.94 11.07
C PRO A 138 -25.36 37.39 10.56
N ASP A 139 -26.47 38.07 10.80
CA ASP A 139 -26.64 39.49 10.57
C ASP A 139 -26.51 40.28 11.89
N GLY A 140 -25.54 41.20 11.94
CA GLY A 140 -25.34 42.04 13.12
C GLY A 140 -24.60 41.37 14.28
N SER A 141 -24.85 41.83 15.51
CA SER A 141 -24.12 41.43 16.71
C SER A 141 -24.49 40.01 17.15
N MET A 142 -23.48 39.17 17.38
CA MET A 142 -23.68 37.80 17.88
C MET A 142 -24.08 37.83 19.36
N VAL A 143 -25.36 37.56 19.65
CA VAL A 143 -25.87 37.49 21.04
C VAL A 143 -25.53 36.14 21.67
N ASN A 144 -25.74 35.05 20.93
CA ASN A 144 -25.42 33.69 21.34
C ASN A 144 -24.19 33.18 20.57
N TYR A 145 -23.01 33.54 21.07
CA TYR A 145 -21.74 33.06 20.51
C TYR A 145 -21.08 32.01 21.40
N THR A 146 -20.20 31.24 20.79
CA THR A 146 -19.23 30.37 21.43
C THR A 146 -17.84 30.73 20.90
N THR A 147 -16.80 30.06 21.36
CA THR A 147 -15.44 30.19 20.79
C THR A 147 -14.87 28.82 20.47
N ALA A 148 -13.75 28.76 19.74
CA ALA A 148 -13.11 27.49 19.43
C ALA A 148 -12.56 26.82 20.70
N LEU A 149 -11.92 27.58 21.60
CA LEU A 149 -11.47 27.07 22.90
C LEU A 149 -12.65 26.53 23.72
N LYS A 150 -13.72 27.31 23.85
CA LYS A 150 -14.90 26.90 24.62
C LYS A 150 -15.50 25.60 24.08
N GLU A 151 -15.65 25.47 22.76
CA GLU A 151 -16.16 24.23 22.16
C GLU A 151 -15.23 23.02 22.37
N LEU A 152 -13.91 23.23 22.37
CA LEU A 152 -12.94 22.17 22.68
C LEU A 152 -13.05 21.71 24.14
N PHE A 153 -13.19 22.62 25.09
CA PHE A 153 -13.40 22.31 26.51
C PHE A 153 -14.74 21.64 26.80
N LEU A 154 -15.83 22.11 26.16
CA LEU A 154 -17.12 21.45 26.22
C LEU A 154 -17.06 20.01 25.68
N THR A 155 -16.26 19.79 24.64
CA THR A 155 -16.06 18.44 24.07
C THR A 155 -15.24 17.54 24.99
N LEU A 156 -14.21 18.06 25.65
CA LEU A 156 -13.47 17.34 26.69
C LEU A 156 -14.36 17.01 27.90
N SER A 157 -15.22 17.94 28.31
CA SER A 157 -16.21 17.71 29.37
C SER A 157 -17.23 16.64 28.98
N TRP A 158 -17.71 16.66 27.72
CA TRP A 158 -18.59 15.62 27.17
C TRP A 158 -17.93 14.24 27.13
N LEU A 159 -16.63 14.16 26.81
CA LEU A 159 -15.86 12.91 26.91
C LEU A 159 -15.77 12.41 28.36
N GLY A 160 -15.72 13.32 29.33
CA GLY A 160 -15.72 13.02 30.76
C GLY A 160 -14.67 11.97 31.13
N ALA A 161 -15.10 10.80 31.63
CA ALA A 161 -14.20 9.70 32.02
C ALA A 161 -13.24 9.27 30.89
N TYR A 162 -13.63 9.39 29.62
CA TYR A 162 -12.76 9.08 28.47
C TYR A 162 -11.63 10.09 28.26
N ALA A 163 -11.70 11.26 28.90
CA ALA A 163 -10.72 12.35 28.82
C ALA A 163 -9.81 12.46 30.05
N GLN A 164 -9.73 11.44 30.90
CA GLN A 164 -8.85 11.45 32.08
C GLN A 164 -7.37 11.74 31.73
N ASP A 165 -6.88 11.22 30.61
CA ASP A 165 -5.51 11.48 30.12
C ASP A 165 -5.25 12.96 29.79
N ALA A 166 -6.31 13.78 29.63
CA ALA A 166 -6.20 15.21 29.36
C ALA A 166 -5.91 16.05 30.62
N VAL A 167 -6.28 15.56 31.82
CA VAL A 167 -6.30 16.35 33.06
C VAL A 167 -4.96 16.99 33.36
N ALA A 168 -3.87 16.23 33.27
CA ALA A 168 -2.53 16.75 33.53
C ALA A 168 -2.14 17.89 32.57
N SER A 169 -2.48 17.77 31.27
CA SER A 169 -2.24 18.85 30.30
C SER A 169 -3.10 20.08 30.59
N LEU A 170 -4.37 19.89 30.96
CA LEU A 170 -5.27 20.98 31.32
C LEU A 170 -4.80 21.73 32.57
N GLU A 171 -4.29 21.03 33.58
CA GLU A 171 -3.73 21.65 34.78
C GLU A 171 -2.52 22.53 34.44
N GLN A 172 -1.61 22.06 33.57
CA GLN A 172 -0.48 22.87 33.10
C GLN A 172 -0.93 24.12 32.34
N MET A 173 -1.99 24.00 31.53
CA MET A 173 -2.60 25.14 30.83
C MET A 173 -3.22 26.15 31.80
N SER A 174 -3.95 25.70 32.82
CA SER A 174 -4.56 26.58 33.84
C SER A 174 -3.49 27.37 34.63
N LEU A 175 -2.36 26.73 34.93
CA LEU A 175 -1.22 27.39 35.58
C LEU A 175 -0.55 28.48 34.71
N GLY A 176 -0.90 28.59 33.44
CA GLY A 176 -0.34 29.57 32.51
C GLY A 176 1.09 29.25 32.06
N THR A 177 1.52 28.00 32.20
CA THR A 177 2.88 27.56 31.85
C THR A 177 3.08 27.43 30.33
N GLU A 178 2.04 27.07 29.58
CA GLU A 178 2.10 26.89 28.13
C GLU A 178 1.73 28.14 27.32
N PHE A 179 0.86 29.01 27.86
CA PHE A 179 0.43 30.29 27.27
C PHE A 179 -0.33 31.14 28.31
N TYR A 180 -0.59 32.41 27.98
CA TYR A 180 -1.36 33.31 28.85
C TYR A 180 -2.83 32.88 28.90
N ALA A 181 -3.30 32.44 30.07
CA ALA A 181 -4.71 32.15 30.30
C ALA A 181 -5.38 33.32 31.03
N SER A 182 -6.41 33.91 30.42
CA SER A 182 -7.27 34.90 31.09
C SER A 182 -8.00 34.27 32.27
N THR A 183 -8.56 35.08 33.16
CA THR A 183 -9.32 34.58 34.33
C THR A 183 -10.52 33.73 33.89
N GLU A 184 -11.19 34.13 32.82
CA GLU A 184 -12.34 33.43 32.23
C GLU A 184 -11.89 32.08 31.69
N LEU A 185 -10.80 32.06 30.92
CA LEU A 185 -10.24 30.82 30.36
C LEU A 185 -9.79 29.85 31.45
N LYS A 186 -9.16 30.33 32.52
CA LYS A 186 -8.79 29.50 33.67
C LYS A 186 -10.03 28.85 34.32
N SER A 187 -11.09 29.63 34.50
CA SER A 187 -12.36 29.13 35.03
C SER A 187 -12.94 28.03 34.13
N GLU A 188 -12.92 28.20 32.80
CA GLU A 188 -13.38 27.17 31.85
C GLU A 188 -12.54 25.88 31.93
N ILE A 189 -11.22 26.01 32.04
CA ILE A 189 -10.30 24.86 32.18
C ILE A 189 -10.57 24.12 33.50
N GLU A 190 -10.71 24.85 34.61
CA GLU A 190 -10.99 24.26 35.93
C GLU A 190 -12.33 23.53 35.97
N GLN A 191 -13.38 24.12 35.39
CA GLN A 191 -14.68 23.47 35.25
C GLN A 191 -14.57 22.18 34.40
N THR A 192 -13.81 22.22 33.31
CA THR A 192 -13.57 21.04 32.47
C THR A 192 -12.88 19.92 33.24
N ILE A 193 -11.84 20.25 34.03
CA ILE A 193 -11.14 19.29 34.88
C ILE A 193 -12.10 18.67 35.91
N GLN A 194 -12.95 19.48 36.54
CA GLN A 194 -13.95 19.00 37.51
C GLN A 194 -14.95 18.04 36.85
N CYS A 195 -15.46 18.38 35.67
CA CYS A 195 -16.35 17.50 34.89
C CYS A 195 -15.69 16.16 34.56
N ILE A 196 -14.44 16.17 34.09
CA ILE A 196 -13.70 14.94 33.75
C ILE A 196 -13.49 14.07 35.00
N ARG A 197 -13.07 14.66 36.12
CA ARG A 197 -12.80 13.96 37.38
C ARG A 197 -14.07 13.40 38.03
N GLY A 198 -15.19 14.12 37.92
CA GLY A 198 -16.46 13.74 38.53
C GLY A 198 -17.25 12.70 37.74
N ASP A 199 -16.84 12.39 36.50
CA ASP A 199 -17.53 11.41 35.66
C ASP A 199 -17.11 9.97 36.00
N VAL A 200 -18.11 9.17 36.37
CA VAL A 200 -17.96 7.77 36.82
C VAL A 200 -18.35 6.75 35.75
N ARG A 201 -18.58 7.18 34.49
CA ARG A 201 -18.87 6.25 33.38
C ARG A 201 -17.78 5.19 33.24
N GLU A 202 -18.19 3.93 33.17
CA GLU A 202 -17.25 2.85 32.86
C GLU A 202 -16.70 3.00 31.44
N ILE A 203 -15.38 3.03 31.35
CA ILE A 203 -14.68 3.15 30.06
C ILE A 203 -14.69 1.78 29.40
N ASN A 204 -15.49 1.63 28.35
CA ASN A 204 -15.42 0.43 27.55
C ASN A 204 -14.12 0.45 26.74
N SER A 205 -13.12 -0.26 27.26
CA SER A 205 -11.79 -0.37 26.68
C SER A 205 -11.74 -1.33 25.50
N SER A 206 -12.89 -1.80 24.96
CA SER A 206 -12.96 -2.68 23.79
C SER A 206 -12.31 -2.00 22.58
N CYS A 207 -11.00 -2.19 22.53
CA CYS A 207 -9.92 -2.21 21.55
C CYS A 207 -10.25 -2.12 20.05
N CYS A 208 -11.36 -1.52 19.65
CA CYS A 208 -11.40 -0.86 18.36
C CYS A 208 -10.56 0.41 18.53
N SER A 209 -9.26 0.30 18.26
CA SER A 209 -8.57 1.39 17.56
C SER A 209 -9.56 1.92 16.53
N ILE A 210 -9.84 3.21 16.52
CA ILE A 210 -10.51 3.79 15.36
C ILE A 210 -9.53 3.48 14.23
N SER A 211 -9.77 2.38 13.53
CA SER A 211 -9.00 1.99 12.38
C SER A 211 -9.40 3.01 11.36
N PHE A 212 -8.63 4.09 11.30
CA PHE A 212 -8.63 5.05 10.24
C PHE A 212 -8.16 4.29 9.01
N ASP A 213 -9.07 3.49 8.43
CA ASP A 213 -8.75 2.63 7.31
C ASP A 213 -8.09 3.51 6.26
N MET A 214 -6.77 3.31 6.13
CA MET A 214 -5.96 3.96 5.12
C MET A 214 -6.47 3.42 3.81
N ASP A 215 -7.26 4.23 3.12
CA ASP A 215 -7.98 3.80 1.94
C ASP A 215 -7.00 3.39 0.84
N VAL A 216 -6.70 2.09 0.76
CA VAL A 216 -5.95 1.46 -0.32
C VAL A 216 -6.93 1.16 -1.43
N ASN A 217 -7.58 2.18 -1.98
CA ASN A 217 -8.41 2.02 -3.17
C ASN A 217 -8.22 3.17 -4.15
N SER A 218 -6.97 3.33 -4.59
CA SER A 218 -6.67 3.94 -5.88
C SER A 218 -6.27 2.84 -6.86
N LYS A 219 -7.26 2.10 -7.40
CA LYS A 219 -7.08 1.42 -8.69
C LYS A 219 -7.18 2.48 -9.80
N SER A 220 -6.29 3.48 -9.80
CA SER A 220 -6.17 4.39 -10.94
C SER A 220 -5.17 3.79 -11.94
N SER A 221 -5.65 2.91 -12.83
CA SER A 221 -4.89 2.52 -14.02
C SER A 221 -4.92 3.67 -15.02
N GLY A 222 -4.21 4.76 -14.74
CA GLY A 222 -4.11 5.90 -15.65
C GLY A 222 -3.06 5.65 -16.73
N SER A 223 -3.46 5.26 -17.94
CA SER A 223 -2.55 5.22 -19.10
C SER A 223 -1.87 6.57 -19.39
N ASN A 224 -2.48 7.67 -18.94
CA ASN A 224 -2.00 9.04 -19.16
C ASN A 224 -0.93 9.51 -18.16
N ILE A 225 -0.82 8.91 -16.95
CA ILE A 225 0.17 9.37 -15.95
C ILE A 225 1.61 9.23 -16.46
N ARG A 226 1.85 8.20 -17.29
CA ARG A 226 3.18 7.90 -17.85
C ARG A 226 3.73 9.03 -18.73
N LYS A 227 2.86 9.86 -19.30
CA LYS A 227 3.24 10.96 -20.19
C LYS A 227 3.48 12.29 -19.46
N VAL A 228 3.03 12.41 -18.21
CA VAL A 228 3.20 13.61 -17.39
C VAL A 228 4.68 13.98 -17.33
N VAL A 229 4.98 15.24 -17.63
CA VAL A 229 6.31 15.81 -17.54
C VAL A 229 6.44 16.51 -16.19
N LEU A 230 7.55 16.24 -15.51
CA LEU A 230 7.89 16.80 -14.22
C LEU A 230 9.19 17.58 -14.38
N GLU A 231 9.23 18.79 -13.83
CA GLU A 231 10.42 19.62 -13.74
C GLU A 231 10.84 19.73 -12.27
N ASP A 232 12.13 19.57 -12.00
CA ASP A 232 12.67 19.65 -10.64
C ASP A 232 13.15 21.06 -10.25
N GLN A 233 13.61 21.21 -9.01
CA GLN A 233 14.17 22.46 -8.50
C GLN A 233 15.42 22.98 -9.23
N ASN A 234 16.06 22.15 -10.06
CA ASN A 234 17.22 22.47 -10.89
C ASN A 234 16.86 22.69 -12.38
N LYS A 235 15.55 22.71 -12.72
CA LYS A 235 15.03 22.80 -14.10
C LYS A 235 15.29 21.55 -14.96
N GLU A 236 15.62 20.42 -14.34
CA GLU A 236 15.72 19.15 -15.05
C GLU A 236 14.31 18.58 -15.26
N SER A 237 14.02 18.19 -16.50
CA SER A 237 12.71 17.66 -16.90
C SER A 237 12.76 16.15 -17.12
N PHE A 238 11.74 15.45 -16.62
CA PHE A 238 11.61 14.00 -16.70
C PHE A 238 10.18 13.58 -17.02
N ARG A 239 10.00 12.47 -17.71
CA ARG A 239 8.68 11.82 -17.77
C ARG A 239 8.44 11.03 -16.49
N PHE A 240 7.21 11.04 -15.98
CA PHE A 240 6.81 10.32 -14.77
C PHE A 240 7.30 8.87 -14.74
N ASN A 241 7.07 8.12 -15.83
CA ASN A 241 7.44 6.71 -15.92
C ASN A 241 8.96 6.45 -15.97
N GLN A 242 9.76 7.45 -16.31
CA GLN A 242 11.22 7.36 -16.30
C GLN A 242 11.73 7.69 -14.90
N PHE A 243 11.19 8.75 -14.28
CA PHE A 243 11.63 9.22 -12.98
C PHE A 243 11.34 8.24 -11.84
N PHE A 244 10.12 7.67 -11.80
CA PHE A 244 9.68 6.77 -10.73
C PHE A 244 10.00 5.29 -10.97
N LYS A 245 10.76 4.95 -12.01
CA LYS A 245 11.16 3.57 -12.30
C LYS A 245 12.40 3.17 -11.52
N GLY A 246 12.44 1.92 -11.06
CA GLY A 246 13.60 1.22 -10.52
C GLY A 246 13.74 1.28 -8.99
N THR A 247 13.22 2.33 -8.35
CA THR A 247 13.37 2.54 -6.89
C THR A 247 12.02 2.91 -6.29
N PRO A 248 11.61 2.27 -5.17
CA PRO A 248 10.46 2.73 -4.40
C PRO A 248 10.58 4.22 -4.07
N THR A 249 9.46 4.95 -4.13
CA THR A 249 9.48 6.41 -3.97
C THR A 249 8.38 6.88 -3.04
N LEU A 250 8.74 7.67 -2.05
CA LEU A 250 7.80 8.45 -1.24
C LEU A 250 7.48 9.76 -1.98
N VAL A 251 6.20 10.06 -2.14
CA VAL A 251 5.69 11.25 -2.82
C VAL A 251 4.76 11.99 -1.88
N ALA A 252 5.23 13.11 -1.32
CA ALA A 252 4.39 14.04 -0.59
C ALA A 252 3.89 15.17 -1.50
N PHE A 253 2.82 15.84 -1.09
CA PHE A 253 2.31 17.01 -1.79
C PHE A 253 2.31 18.26 -0.91
N PHE A 254 2.61 19.41 -1.52
CA PHE A 254 2.71 20.70 -0.83
C PHE A 254 2.47 21.86 -1.80
N TYR A 255 2.55 23.11 -1.37
CA TYR A 255 2.74 24.27 -2.26
C TYR A 255 3.35 25.42 -1.46
N THR A 256 4.09 26.31 -2.11
CA THR A 256 4.90 27.30 -1.37
C THR A 256 4.08 28.40 -0.70
N ARG A 257 2.87 28.70 -1.23
CA ARG A 257 1.96 29.74 -0.72
C ARG A 257 1.06 29.29 0.43
N CYS A 258 1.21 28.06 0.92
CA CYS A 258 0.41 27.56 2.04
C CYS A 258 0.68 28.39 3.30
N ASN A 259 -0.36 29.04 3.83
CA ASN A 259 -0.29 29.85 5.04
C ASN A 259 -0.51 29.03 6.33
N ASN A 260 -0.95 27.77 6.23
CA ASN A 260 -1.14 26.91 7.38
C ASN A 260 0.19 26.24 7.77
N PRO A 261 0.81 26.61 8.92
CA PRO A 261 2.11 26.08 9.33
C PRO A 261 2.05 24.59 9.68
N ASN A 262 0.87 24.09 10.05
CA ASN A 262 0.64 22.70 10.45
C ASN A 262 0.48 21.73 9.26
N LYS A 263 0.38 22.24 8.02
CA LYS A 263 0.20 21.45 6.80
C LYS A 263 1.48 21.36 5.94
N CYS A 264 1.60 22.19 4.90
CA CYS A 264 2.65 22.04 3.89
C CYS A 264 4.06 22.19 4.47
N SER A 265 4.27 23.23 5.29
CA SER A 265 5.57 23.46 5.92
C SER A 265 5.95 22.30 6.85
N ALA A 266 5.02 21.87 7.70
CA ALA A 266 5.21 20.71 8.58
C ALA A 266 5.47 19.41 7.79
N THR A 267 4.81 19.21 6.64
CA THR A 267 5.02 18.03 5.77
C THR A 267 6.45 17.97 5.28
N ILE A 268 7.02 19.08 4.81
CA ILE A 268 8.42 19.13 4.40
C ILE A 268 9.37 18.88 5.57
N THR A 269 9.12 19.48 6.74
CA THR A 269 9.92 19.22 7.94
C THR A 269 9.91 17.74 8.32
N ARG A 270 8.75 17.07 8.24
CA ARG A 270 8.65 15.62 8.49
C ARG A 270 9.44 14.80 7.47
N LEU A 271 9.46 15.18 6.19
CA LEU A 271 10.32 14.50 5.21
C LEU A 271 11.81 14.61 5.58
N VAL A 272 12.24 15.75 6.12
CA VAL A 272 13.62 15.92 6.62
C VAL A 272 13.88 15.01 7.82
N GLN A 273 12.92 14.86 8.73
CA GLN A 273 13.03 13.95 9.87
C GLN A 273 13.08 12.49 9.41
N LEU A 274 12.15 12.08 8.54
CA LEU A 274 12.10 10.75 7.96
C LEU A 274 13.40 10.38 7.24
N ARG A 275 14.03 11.32 6.52
CA ARG A 275 15.35 11.08 5.91
C ARG A 275 16.39 10.65 6.94
N ARG A 276 16.45 11.30 8.10
CA ARG A 276 17.40 10.93 9.17
C ARG A 276 17.14 9.52 9.68
N THR A 277 15.87 9.15 9.81
CA THR A 277 15.45 7.80 10.18
C THR A 277 15.86 6.77 9.13
N LEU A 278 15.69 7.09 7.84
CA LEU A 278 16.16 6.24 6.73
C LEU A 278 17.69 6.11 6.67
N GLU A 279 18.42 7.17 7.05
CA GLU A 279 19.88 7.18 7.15
C GLU A 279 20.38 6.34 8.32
N ALA A 280 19.73 6.43 9.49
CA ALA A 280 20.04 5.61 10.65
C ALA A 280 19.88 4.11 10.36
N ASP A 281 18.90 3.74 9.52
CA ASP A 281 18.66 2.38 9.07
C ASP A 281 19.53 1.95 7.86
N GLY A 282 20.31 2.86 7.28
CA GLY A 282 21.17 2.59 6.13
C GLY A 282 20.44 2.31 4.81
N ILE A 283 19.17 2.68 4.70
CA ILE A 283 18.31 2.41 3.53
C ILE A 283 17.98 3.66 2.70
N GLN A 284 18.49 4.83 3.07
CA GLN A 284 18.29 6.11 2.39
C GLN A 284 18.65 6.10 0.89
N LYS A 285 19.56 5.21 0.46
CA LYS A 285 19.94 5.07 -0.97
C LYS A 285 18.99 4.17 -1.76
N LEU A 286 18.12 3.41 -1.08
CA LEU A 286 17.22 2.41 -1.66
C LEU A 286 15.79 2.94 -1.84
N VAL A 287 15.54 4.19 -1.45
CA VAL A 287 14.24 4.87 -1.58
C VAL A 287 14.46 6.31 -2.04
N LYS A 288 13.54 6.80 -2.87
CA LYS A 288 13.49 8.21 -3.26
C LYS A 288 12.48 8.96 -2.38
N THR A 289 12.75 10.23 -2.08
CA THR A 289 11.81 11.12 -1.38
C THR A 289 11.52 12.33 -2.24
N VAL A 290 10.27 12.52 -2.59
CA VAL A 290 9.83 13.52 -3.56
C VAL A 290 8.72 14.36 -2.94
N ALA A 291 8.79 15.67 -3.10
CA ALA A 291 7.67 16.55 -2.81
C ALA A 291 7.17 17.20 -4.10
N ILE A 292 5.89 17.07 -4.42
CA ILE A 292 5.28 17.62 -5.63
C ILE A 292 4.38 18.78 -5.25
N THR A 293 4.50 19.91 -5.96
CA THR A 293 3.64 21.07 -5.71
C THR A 293 2.20 20.86 -6.23
N TYR A 294 1.21 21.35 -5.49
CA TYR A 294 -0.18 21.51 -5.91
C TYR A 294 -0.39 22.72 -6.84
N ASP A 295 0.61 23.60 -6.96
CA ASP A 295 0.52 24.91 -7.60
C ASP A 295 1.67 25.09 -8.62
N PRO A 296 1.69 24.27 -9.68
CA PRO A 296 2.84 24.18 -10.58
C PRO A 296 3.12 25.49 -11.33
N GLU A 297 2.11 26.32 -11.57
CA GLU A 297 2.28 27.61 -12.25
C GLU A 297 3.05 28.62 -11.40
N TYR A 298 2.72 28.72 -10.11
CA TYR A 298 3.41 29.64 -9.19
C TYR A 298 4.75 29.07 -8.71
N ASP A 299 4.80 27.79 -8.38
CA ASP A 299 5.95 27.12 -7.77
C ASP A 299 6.99 26.70 -8.83
N ILE A 300 7.58 27.70 -9.49
CA ILE A 300 8.70 27.53 -10.42
C ILE A 300 9.93 26.93 -9.73
N ALA A 301 10.84 26.33 -10.50
CA ALA A 301 12.04 25.65 -9.99
C ALA A 301 12.84 26.44 -8.93
N SER A 302 13.07 27.75 -9.15
CA SER A 302 13.81 28.58 -8.19
C SER A 302 13.06 28.76 -6.86
N ARG A 303 11.73 28.87 -6.87
CA ARG A 303 10.91 28.94 -5.64
C ARG A 303 10.93 27.62 -4.89
N LEU A 304 10.82 26.50 -5.61
CA LEU A 304 10.94 25.16 -5.02
C LEU A 304 12.28 24.98 -4.30
N LYS A 305 13.38 25.39 -4.95
CA LYS A 305 14.73 25.32 -4.38
C LYS A 305 14.83 26.11 -3.08
N VAL A 306 14.48 27.40 -3.11
CA VAL A 306 14.54 28.27 -1.93
C VAL A 306 13.63 27.76 -0.80
N TYR A 307 12.41 27.31 -1.13
CA TYR A 307 11.47 26.80 -0.13
C TYR A 307 11.99 25.56 0.60
N GLY A 308 12.65 24.65 -0.13
CA GLY A 308 13.27 23.45 0.42
C GLY A 308 14.51 23.76 1.26
N GLU A 309 15.41 24.61 0.75
CA GLU A 309 16.63 25.02 1.47
C GLU A 309 16.31 25.70 2.80
N ASN A 310 15.31 26.60 2.82
CA ASN A 310 14.85 27.26 4.05
C ASN A 310 14.30 26.28 5.11
N ARG A 311 13.87 25.08 4.68
CA ARG A 311 13.39 24.00 5.56
C ARG A 311 14.43 22.92 5.81
N ARG A 312 15.68 23.16 5.38
CA ARG A 312 16.80 22.22 5.51
C ARG A 312 16.55 20.90 4.76
N PHE A 313 15.76 20.95 3.69
CA PHE A 313 15.58 19.82 2.79
C PHE A 313 16.87 19.60 1.98
N VAL A 314 17.43 18.40 2.05
CA VAL A 314 18.68 18.06 1.36
C VAL A 314 18.34 17.53 -0.02
N PHE A 315 18.70 18.30 -1.05
CA PHE A 315 18.50 17.92 -2.45
C PHE A 315 19.65 17.02 -2.93
N ASP A 316 19.30 15.89 -3.55
CA ASP A 316 20.23 14.99 -4.22
C ASP A 316 19.52 14.17 -5.32
N ILE A 317 20.18 13.14 -5.86
CA ILE A 317 19.60 12.30 -6.93
C ILE A 317 18.32 11.57 -6.49
N ASN A 318 18.17 11.26 -5.21
CA ASN A 318 17.02 10.56 -4.63
C ASN A 318 16.01 11.51 -3.98
N ASN A 319 16.40 12.76 -3.71
CA ASN A 319 15.60 13.71 -2.93
C ASN A 319 15.36 14.99 -3.73
N ARG A 320 14.13 15.19 -4.23
CA ARG A 320 13.81 16.27 -5.17
C ARG A 320 12.45 16.90 -4.90
N PHE A 321 12.33 18.18 -5.25
CA PHE A 321 11.04 18.85 -5.36
C PHE A 321 10.65 18.95 -6.81
N LEU A 322 9.40 18.65 -7.14
CA LEU A 322 8.92 18.61 -8.51
C LEU A 322 7.69 19.49 -8.69
N ARG A 323 7.57 20.06 -9.89
CA ARG A 323 6.33 20.61 -10.43
C ARG A 323 5.94 19.84 -11.67
N ALA A 324 4.64 19.59 -11.83
CA ALA A 324 4.13 19.04 -13.08
C ALA A 324 3.98 20.14 -14.12
N ASP A 325 4.13 19.80 -15.39
CA ASP A 325 3.70 20.68 -16.46
C ASP A 325 2.19 20.97 -16.33
N PRO A 326 1.75 22.25 -16.38
CA PRO A 326 0.36 22.65 -16.11
C PRO A 326 -0.68 21.88 -16.96
N ASP A 327 -0.38 21.61 -18.23
CA ASP A 327 -1.29 20.91 -19.14
C ASP A 327 -1.51 19.45 -18.74
N SER A 328 -0.53 18.87 -18.03
CA SER A 328 -0.54 17.47 -17.59
C SER A 328 -0.87 17.29 -16.11
N TYR A 329 -0.98 18.37 -15.34
CA TYR A 329 -1.22 18.35 -13.90
C TYR A 329 -2.55 17.66 -13.53
N THR A 330 -3.59 17.82 -14.35
CA THR A 330 -4.89 17.14 -14.17
C THR A 330 -4.76 15.60 -14.17
N ALA A 331 -3.88 15.05 -15.01
CA ALA A 331 -3.64 13.60 -15.03
C ALA A 331 -2.93 13.14 -13.74
N LEU A 332 -2.04 13.97 -13.21
CA LEU A 332 -1.36 13.72 -11.94
C LEU A 332 -2.34 13.78 -10.75
N ARG A 333 -3.19 14.80 -10.69
CA ARG A 333 -4.27 14.91 -9.69
C ARG A 333 -5.17 13.68 -9.68
N LYS A 334 -5.61 13.23 -10.85
CA LYS A 334 -6.48 12.05 -10.99
C LYS A 334 -5.77 10.76 -10.57
N TYR A 335 -4.49 10.60 -10.92
CA TYR A 335 -3.73 9.40 -10.58
C TYR A 335 -3.58 9.22 -9.07
N PHE A 336 -3.12 10.26 -8.37
CA PHE A 336 -3.00 10.24 -6.92
C PHE A 336 -4.34 10.43 -6.20
N SER A 337 -5.40 10.81 -6.92
CA SER A 337 -6.71 11.11 -6.33
C SER A 337 -6.64 12.24 -5.30
N LEU A 338 -5.84 13.28 -5.60
CA LEU A 338 -5.47 14.36 -4.68
C LEU A 338 -6.69 15.09 -4.10
N GLY A 339 -6.68 15.30 -2.79
CA GLY A 339 -7.69 16.05 -2.04
C GLY A 339 -7.38 17.54 -2.04
N VAL A 340 -7.47 18.16 -3.21
CA VAL A 340 -7.15 19.59 -3.43
C VAL A 340 -8.19 20.25 -4.33
N ASN A 341 -8.51 21.50 -4.00
CA ASN A 341 -9.42 22.36 -4.74
C ASN A 341 -8.84 23.77 -4.94
N TYR A 342 -9.45 24.52 -5.86
CA TYR A 342 -8.90 25.77 -6.37
C TYR A 342 -9.97 26.84 -6.57
N SER A 343 -9.57 28.08 -6.35
CA SER A 343 -10.24 29.28 -6.83
C SER A 343 -9.41 29.86 -7.97
N GLY A 344 -9.81 29.63 -9.23
CA GLY A 344 -8.91 29.88 -10.36
C GLY A 344 -7.65 29.01 -10.24
N SER A 345 -6.46 29.62 -10.21
CA SER A 345 -5.18 28.92 -10.00
C SER A 345 -4.72 28.88 -8.53
N ILE A 346 -5.49 29.45 -7.60
CA ILE A 346 -5.11 29.53 -6.19
C ILE A 346 -5.71 28.34 -5.44
N VAL A 347 -4.87 27.58 -4.72
CA VAL A 347 -5.33 26.51 -3.82
C VAL A 347 -6.20 27.12 -2.71
N ASN A 348 -7.49 26.76 -2.66
CA ASN A 348 -8.42 27.23 -1.63
C ASN A 348 -8.62 26.20 -0.51
N GLN A 349 -8.36 24.91 -0.78
CA GLN A 349 -8.49 23.81 0.15
C GLN A 349 -7.55 22.68 -0.26
N HIS A 350 -6.88 22.07 0.71
CA HIS A 350 -6.13 20.84 0.50
C HIS A 350 -6.01 20.03 1.79
N ARG A 351 -5.84 18.71 1.64
CA ARG A 351 -5.50 17.79 2.73
C ARG A 351 -3.99 17.51 2.78
N ILE A 352 -3.53 16.82 3.84
CA ILE A 352 -2.17 16.28 3.93
C ILE A 352 -2.13 14.95 3.20
N GLU A 353 -1.12 14.74 2.35
CA GLU A 353 -1.03 13.55 1.49
C GLU A 353 0.43 13.08 1.33
N LEU A 354 0.67 11.80 1.59
CA LEU A 354 1.91 11.08 1.32
C LEU A 354 1.58 9.74 0.66
N TYR A 355 2.25 9.43 -0.45
CA TYR A 355 2.08 8.20 -1.20
C TYR A 355 3.39 7.42 -1.26
N LEU A 356 3.32 6.10 -1.10
CA LEU A 356 4.44 5.21 -1.38
C LEU A 356 4.21 4.51 -2.72
N LEU A 357 5.16 4.68 -3.63
CA LEU A 357 5.17 4.08 -4.95
C LEU A 357 6.14 2.90 -4.97
N ASP A 358 5.79 1.83 -5.69
CA ASP A 358 6.70 0.72 -5.99
C ASP A 358 7.76 1.10 -7.06
N GLN A 359 8.67 0.17 -7.38
CA GLN A 359 9.69 0.39 -8.43
C GLN A 359 9.12 0.56 -9.86
N HIS A 360 7.82 0.45 -10.06
CA HIS A 360 7.13 0.68 -11.32
C HIS A 360 6.37 2.01 -11.32
N GLY A 361 6.46 2.79 -10.24
CA GLY A 361 5.75 4.04 -10.05
C GLY A 361 4.28 3.87 -9.68
N LYS A 362 3.85 2.66 -9.27
CA LYS A 362 2.48 2.38 -8.85
C LYS A 362 2.29 2.69 -7.37
N VAL A 363 1.22 3.40 -7.01
CA VAL A 363 0.86 3.62 -5.59
C VAL A 363 0.54 2.28 -4.92
N ILE A 364 1.27 1.96 -3.85
CA ILE A 364 1.10 0.75 -3.03
C ILE A 364 0.60 1.05 -1.61
N ARG A 365 0.82 2.28 -1.10
CA ARG A 365 0.27 2.78 0.17
C ARG A 365 -0.01 4.28 0.07
N SER A 366 -1.00 4.74 0.82
CA SER A 366 -1.41 6.15 0.90
C SER A 366 -1.64 6.52 2.35
N PHE A 367 -1.10 7.66 2.78
CA PHE A 367 -1.33 8.28 4.08
C PHE A 367 -1.98 9.64 3.82
N THR A 368 -3.23 9.83 4.23
CA THR A 368 -4.02 11.02 3.88
C THR A 368 -4.79 11.59 5.08
N HIS A 369 -5.16 12.87 4.98
CA HIS A 369 -5.92 13.67 5.98
C HIS A 369 -5.11 14.01 7.24
N LEU A 370 -4.55 12.99 7.90
CA LEU A 370 -3.76 13.15 9.13
C LEU A 370 -2.26 13.16 8.86
N LYS A 371 -1.48 13.61 9.84
CA LYS A 371 -0.03 13.46 9.84
C LYS A 371 0.32 11.97 9.88
N TRP A 372 1.23 11.58 9.00
CA TRP A 372 1.74 10.21 8.92
C TRP A 372 2.86 10.00 9.93
N GLU A 373 2.84 8.90 10.68
CA GLU A 373 3.89 8.58 11.65
C GLU A 373 5.15 8.03 10.98
N GLU A 374 6.33 8.51 11.40
CA GLU A 374 7.60 8.19 10.74
C GLU A 374 7.91 6.69 10.74
N ASN A 375 7.64 6.01 11.87
CA ASN A 375 7.87 4.57 12.01
C ASN A 375 6.96 3.75 11.10
N GLU A 376 5.70 4.15 10.97
CA GLU A 376 4.75 3.47 10.07
C GLU A 376 5.17 3.60 8.61
N VAL A 377 5.61 4.79 8.21
CA VAL A 377 6.13 5.05 6.86
C VAL A 377 7.42 4.25 6.62
N LEU A 378 8.33 4.21 7.60
CA LEU A 378 9.57 3.44 7.55
C LEU A 378 9.30 1.94 7.33
N ASP A 379 8.36 1.36 8.07
CA ASP A 379 7.97 -0.04 7.91
C ASP A 379 7.36 -0.31 6.54
N ALA A 380 6.53 0.59 6.02
CA ALA A 380 6.00 0.50 4.67
C ALA A 380 7.12 0.55 3.61
N VAL A 381 8.12 1.42 3.79
CA VAL A 381 9.29 1.52 2.91
C VAL A 381 10.12 0.25 2.94
N LYS A 382 10.45 -0.29 4.12
CA LYS A 382 11.19 -1.55 4.27
C LYS A 382 10.50 -2.70 3.54
N ASN A 383 9.18 -2.80 3.69
CA ASN A 383 8.38 -3.79 2.98
C ASN A 383 8.43 -3.60 1.45
N ALA A 384 8.36 -2.37 0.96
CA ALA A 384 8.47 -2.07 -0.46
C ALA A 384 9.86 -2.43 -1.03
N ILE A 385 10.94 -2.09 -0.32
CA ILE A 385 12.32 -2.44 -0.70
C ILE A 385 12.49 -3.98 -0.73
N SER A 386 12.00 -4.69 0.29
CA SER A 386 12.05 -6.15 0.33
C SER A 386 11.32 -6.77 -0.87
N ASN A 387 10.13 -6.27 -1.20
CA ASN A 387 9.37 -6.76 -2.35
C ASN A 387 10.00 -6.40 -3.70
N ALA A 388 10.73 -5.29 -3.79
CA ALA A 388 11.51 -4.91 -4.97
C ALA A 388 12.75 -5.79 -5.18
N THR A 389 13.38 -6.27 -4.11
CA THR A 389 14.60 -7.10 -4.14
C THR A 389 14.33 -8.59 -4.29
N LYS A 390 13.18 -9.10 -3.80
CA LYS A 390 12.70 -10.48 -4.00
C LYS A 390 12.76 -10.99 -5.45
N PRO A 391 12.29 -10.25 -6.48
CA PRO A 391 12.36 -10.75 -7.86
C PRO A 391 13.81 -10.90 -8.35
N VAL A 392 14.76 -10.08 -7.87
CA VAL A 392 16.18 -10.18 -8.25
C VAL A 392 16.84 -11.38 -7.60
N LEU A 393 16.61 -11.59 -6.29
CA LEU A 393 17.14 -12.75 -5.55
C LEU A 393 16.52 -14.06 -6.03
N PHE A 394 15.21 -14.12 -6.26
CA PHE A 394 14.55 -15.33 -6.77
C PHE A 394 15.00 -15.66 -8.20
N GLN A 395 15.16 -14.65 -9.08
CA GLN A 395 15.66 -14.88 -10.43
C GLN A 395 17.14 -15.29 -10.44
N TYR A 396 17.97 -14.72 -9.55
CA TYR A 396 19.36 -15.11 -9.36
C TYR A 396 19.48 -16.54 -8.81
N TYR A 397 18.77 -16.88 -7.73
CA TYR A 397 18.78 -18.23 -7.15
C TYR A 397 18.15 -19.25 -8.09
N ARG A 398 17.12 -18.91 -8.86
CA ARG A 398 16.57 -19.80 -9.88
C ARG A 398 17.59 -20.07 -10.98
N ASN A 399 18.28 -19.04 -11.48
CA ASN A 399 19.30 -19.21 -12.52
C ASN A 399 20.56 -19.90 -11.99
N PHE A 400 20.95 -19.64 -10.74
CA PHE A 400 22.03 -20.31 -10.04
C PHE A 400 21.69 -21.78 -9.80
N ILE A 401 20.51 -22.10 -9.28
CA ILE A 401 20.04 -23.48 -9.12
C ILE A 401 19.97 -24.16 -10.48
N ILE A 402 19.37 -23.57 -11.53
CA ILE A 402 19.31 -24.20 -12.86
C ILE A 402 20.71 -24.46 -13.44
N LYS A 403 21.64 -23.52 -13.28
CA LYS A 403 23.02 -23.66 -13.77
C LYS A 403 23.81 -24.68 -12.94
N THR A 404 23.78 -24.57 -11.61
CA THR A 404 24.47 -25.46 -10.68
C THR A 404 23.88 -26.87 -10.68
N PHE A 405 22.55 -27.05 -10.72
CA PHE A 405 21.95 -28.38 -10.90
C PHE A 405 22.22 -28.93 -12.30
N GLY A 406 22.26 -28.09 -13.33
CA GLY A 406 22.65 -28.49 -14.69
C GLY A 406 24.09 -28.98 -14.77
N ASP A 407 25.00 -28.28 -14.10
CA ASP A 407 26.43 -28.61 -14.01
C ASP A 407 26.64 -29.84 -13.10
N PHE A 408 25.92 -29.96 -11.98
CA PHE A 408 26.01 -31.09 -11.05
C PHE A 408 25.41 -32.38 -11.65
N LEU A 409 24.28 -32.30 -12.39
CA LEU A 409 23.73 -33.45 -13.14
C LEU A 409 24.63 -33.89 -14.31
N SER A 410 25.55 -33.05 -14.78
CA SER A 410 26.47 -33.42 -15.86
C SER A 410 27.68 -34.23 -15.36
N VAL A 411 28.04 -34.07 -14.07
CA VAL A 411 29.19 -34.74 -13.43
C VAL A 411 28.77 -36.02 -12.71
N ILE A 412 27.56 -36.06 -12.12
CA ILE A 412 27.04 -37.22 -11.38
C ILE A 412 27.07 -38.53 -12.19
N PRO A 413 26.63 -38.58 -13.47
CA PRO A 413 26.68 -39.82 -14.25
C PRO A 413 28.11 -40.33 -14.45
N SER A 414 29.06 -39.42 -14.64
CA SER A 414 30.49 -39.73 -14.81
C SER A 414 31.11 -40.24 -13.51
N LEU A 415 30.73 -39.67 -12.36
CA LEU A 415 31.16 -40.12 -11.04
C LEU A 415 30.54 -41.47 -10.68
N ILE A 416 29.23 -41.64 -10.91
CA ILE A 416 28.53 -42.91 -10.70
C ILE A 416 29.14 -44.01 -11.57
N VAL A 417 29.51 -43.72 -12.82
CA VAL A 417 30.19 -44.67 -13.73
C VAL A 417 31.65 -44.94 -13.31
N ALA A 418 32.34 -43.96 -12.73
CA ALA A 418 33.71 -44.13 -12.22
C ALA A 418 33.76 -44.97 -10.94
N PHE A 419 32.76 -44.82 -10.07
CA PHE A 419 32.60 -45.61 -8.84
C PHE A 419 31.69 -46.83 -9.01
N PHE A 420 31.16 -47.09 -10.22
CA PHE A 420 30.38 -48.29 -10.49
C PHE A 420 31.32 -49.49 -10.54
N PRO A 421 31.11 -50.54 -9.73
CA PRO A 421 31.95 -51.72 -9.76
C PRO A 421 31.84 -52.43 -11.12
N LYS A 422 32.91 -52.34 -11.93
CA LYS A 422 33.00 -52.95 -13.28
C LYS A 422 33.36 -54.44 -13.26
N CYS A 423 33.55 -55.04 -12.08
CA CYS A 423 33.99 -56.42 -11.91
C CYS A 423 32.98 -57.25 -11.07
N PRO A 424 32.71 -58.52 -11.40
CA PRO A 424 31.78 -59.38 -10.64
C PRO A 424 32.18 -59.58 -9.17
N ILE A 425 33.49 -59.57 -8.87
CA ILE A 425 34.03 -59.69 -7.51
C ILE A 425 33.77 -58.42 -6.68
N CYS A 426 33.80 -57.26 -7.33
CA CYS A 426 33.55 -55.96 -6.73
C CYS A 426 32.07 -55.85 -6.31
N TRP A 427 31.16 -56.41 -7.11
CA TRP A 427 29.75 -56.59 -6.76
C TRP A 427 29.57 -57.53 -5.56
N ALA A 428 30.33 -58.63 -5.50
CA ALA A 428 30.26 -59.57 -4.37
C ALA A 428 30.74 -58.94 -3.05
N VAL A 429 31.78 -58.09 -3.07
CA VAL A 429 32.25 -57.34 -1.89
C VAL A 429 31.26 -56.25 -1.49
N TYR A 430 30.72 -55.50 -2.45
CA TYR A 430 29.71 -54.45 -2.18
C TYR A 430 28.42 -55.03 -1.61
N LEU A 431 27.96 -56.16 -2.16
CA LEU A 431 26.81 -56.90 -1.67
C LEU A 431 27.09 -57.65 -0.36
N SER A 432 28.33 -58.07 -0.10
CA SER A 432 28.72 -58.61 1.21
C SER A 432 28.77 -57.53 2.29
N MET A 433 29.24 -56.32 1.96
CA MET A 433 29.30 -55.18 2.88
C MET A 433 27.91 -54.64 3.23
N PHE A 434 26.92 -54.82 2.35
CA PHE A 434 25.50 -54.47 2.59
C PHE A 434 24.59 -55.69 2.85
N GLY A 435 25.16 -56.87 3.10
CA GLY A 435 24.45 -58.03 3.63
C GLY A 435 23.64 -58.86 2.63
N VAL A 436 24.32 -59.68 1.82
CA VAL A 436 23.73 -60.83 1.12
C VAL A 436 23.81 -62.08 1.99
N ALA A 437 22.98 -62.06 3.03
CA ALA A 437 22.47 -63.27 3.68
C ALA A 437 20.93 -63.32 3.60
N GLY A 438 20.33 -62.73 2.55
CA GLY A 438 18.86 -62.65 2.41
C GLY A 438 18.31 -62.62 0.97
N LEU A 439 19.12 -62.79 -0.06
CA LEU A 439 18.64 -62.67 -1.46
C LEU A 439 17.96 -63.93 -2.02
N ASN A 440 17.89 -65.02 -1.26
CA ASN A 440 17.07 -66.19 -1.62
C ASN A 440 15.67 -66.20 -0.96
N THR A 441 15.27 -65.12 -0.27
CA THR A 441 14.00 -65.06 0.48
C THR A 441 13.19 -63.77 0.28
N ILE A 442 13.35 -63.05 -0.84
CA ILE A 442 12.42 -61.95 -1.15
C ILE A 442 11.29 -62.49 -2.04
N PRO A 443 10.10 -62.79 -1.49
CA PRO A 443 8.91 -62.96 -2.31
C PRO A 443 8.65 -61.61 -3.01
N TYR A 444 8.41 -61.64 -4.32
CA TYR A 444 8.09 -60.44 -5.12
C TYR A 444 6.99 -59.63 -4.41
N SER A 445 7.36 -58.52 -3.76
CA SER A 445 6.38 -57.62 -3.15
C SER A 445 5.60 -56.93 -4.28
N PRO A 446 4.26 -57.05 -4.33
CA PRO A 446 3.45 -56.49 -5.42
C PRO A 446 3.65 -54.98 -5.66
N TRP A 447 4.14 -54.24 -4.66
CA TRP A 447 4.40 -52.80 -4.74
C TRP A 447 5.61 -52.42 -5.61
N LEU A 448 6.54 -53.34 -5.84
CA LEU A 448 7.76 -53.07 -6.61
C LEU A 448 7.47 -52.95 -8.12
N LEU A 449 6.40 -53.60 -8.59
CA LEU A 449 5.96 -53.55 -9.98
C LEU A 449 5.48 -52.14 -10.40
N PRO A 450 4.59 -51.45 -9.64
CA PRO A 450 4.25 -50.05 -9.88
C PRO A 450 5.46 -49.12 -9.97
N VAL A 451 6.46 -49.31 -9.10
CA VAL A 451 7.69 -48.49 -9.11
C VAL A 451 8.49 -48.73 -10.39
N PHE A 452 8.67 -49.99 -10.82
CA PHE A 452 9.33 -50.31 -12.09
C PHE A 452 8.56 -49.76 -13.30
N CYS A 453 7.23 -49.88 -13.31
CA CYS A 453 6.39 -49.28 -14.35
C CYS A 453 6.54 -47.76 -14.39
N GLY A 454 6.59 -47.10 -13.24
CA GLY A 454 6.80 -45.66 -13.12
C GLY A 454 8.16 -45.22 -13.67
N VAL A 455 9.25 -45.86 -13.24
CA VAL A 455 10.61 -45.56 -13.73
C VAL A 455 10.75 -45.83 -15.23
N MET A 456 10.19 -46.94 -15.71
CA MET A 456 10.18 -47.26 -17.15
C MET A 456 9.35 -46.25 -17.94
N GLY A 457 8.20 -45.81 -17.40
CA GLY A 457 7.36 -44.77 -17.99
C GLY A 457 8.09 -43.43 -18.14
N ILE A 458 8.85 -43.01 -17.12
CA ILE A 458 9.69 -41.81 -17.18
C ILE A 458 10.76 -41.95 -18.27
N ASN A 459 11.43 -43.10 -18.37
CA ASN A 459 12.42 -43.35 -19.42
C ASN A 459 11.79 -43.25 -20.83
N LEU A 460 10.65 -43.89 -21.06
CA LEU A 460 9.95 -43.82 -22.35
C LEU A 460 9.46 -42.41 -22.67
N PHE A 461 8.95 -41.67 -21.69
CA PHE A 461 8.49 -40.30 -21.86
C PHE A 461 9.64 -39.35 -22.21
N THR A 462 10.80 -39.48 -21.54
CA THR A 462 11.98 -38.66 -21.85
C THR A 462 12.53 -38.95 -23.25
N LEU A 463 12.52 -40.21 -23.70
CA LEU A 463 12.88 -40.57 -25.07
C LEU A 463 11.90 -39.99 -26.11
N PHE A 464 10.59 -40.01 -25.82
CA PHE A 464 9.57 -39.44 -26.68
C PHE A 464 9.70 -37.92 -26.84
N LEU A 465 9.87 -37.17 -25.74
CA LEU A 465 10.05 -35.72 -25.78
C LEU A 465 11.31 -35.31 -26.54
N ASN A 466 12.38 -36.09 -26.41
CA ASN A 466 13.66 -35.81 -27.05
C ASN A 466 13.74 -36.27 -28.51
N ALA A 467 12.77 -37.05 -29.01
CA ALA A 467 12.77 -37.59 -30.36
C ALA A 467 12.89 -36.52 -31.46
N LYS A 468 12.24 -35.35 -31.28
CA LYS A 468 12.34 -34.23 -32.23
C LYS A 468 13.68 -33.49 -32.19
N ARG A 469 14.42 -33.60 -31.09
CA ARG A 469 15.68 -32.86 -30.86
C ARG A 469 16.94 -33.71 -31.08
N ARG A 470 16.80 -35.03 -31.05
CA ARG A 470 17.92 -35.99 -31.11
C ARG A 470 17.80 -36.90 -32.34
N ASN A 471 17.70 -38.21 -32.12
CA ASN A 471 17.88 -39.24 -33.15
C ASN A 471 16.54 -39.82 -33.67
N GLY A 472 15.47 -39.03 -33.64
CA GLY A 472 14.14 -39.44 -34.09
C GLY A 472 13.44 -40.41 -33.13
N LEU A 473 12.40 -41.09 -33.62
CA LEU A 473 11.54 -41.97 -32.79
C LEU A 473 12.04 -43.42 -32.68
N LEU A 474 13.05 -43.83 -33.46
CA LEU A 474 13.56 -45.22 -33.43
C LEU A 474 14.05 -45.66 -32.03
N PRO A 475 14.82 -44.85 -31.28
CA PRO A 475 15.26 -45.23 -29.93
C PRO A 475 14.08 -45.41 -28.96
N PHE A 476 13.02 -44.62 -29.12
CA PHE A 476 11.78 -44.76 -28.36
C PHE A 476 11.08 -46.09 -28.68
N TYR A 477 10.89 -46.43 -29.96
CA TYR A 477 10.22 -47.68 -30.35
C TYR A 477 10.98 -48.92 -29.87
N ILE A 478 12.32 -48.95 -29.96
CA ILE A 478 13.14 -50.06 -29.46
C ILE A 478 12.94 -50.23 -27.95
N SER A 479 12.94 -49.12 -27.20
CA SER A 479 12.70 -49.14 -25.75
C SER A 479 11.28 -49.56 -25.38
N VAL A 480 10.26 -49.20 -26.19
CA VAL A 480 8.88 -49.65 -25.97
C VAL A 480 8.77 -51.17 -26.15
N VAL A 481 9.37 -51.73 -27.21
CA VAL A 481 9.39 -53.19 -27.43
C VAL A 481 10.11 -53.90 -26.26
N GLY A 482 11.25 -53.36 -25.82
CA GLY A 482 11.95 -53.91 -24.66
C GLY A 482 11.12 -53.85 -23.37
N ALA A 483 10.40 -52.75 -23.14
CA ALA A 483 9.51 -52.60 -22.00
C ALA A 483 8.34 -53.61 -22.02
N LEU A 484 7.76 -53.88 -23.20
CA LEU A 484 6.73 -54.90 -23.37
C LEU A 484 7.28 -56.32 -23.10
N PHE A 485 8.52 -56.60 -23.52
CA PHE A 485 9.17 -57.88 -23.23
C PHE A 485 9.40 -58.09 -21.73
N ILE A 486 9.79 -57.04 -21.00
CA ILE A 486 9.96 -57.11 -19.55
C ILE A 486 8.62 -57.29 -18.86
N LEU A 487 7.66 -56.40 -19.12
CA LEU A 487 6.40 -56.33 -18.37
C LEU A 487 5.45 -57.48 -18.70
N PHE A 488 5.36 -57.87 -19.96
CA PHE A 488 4.42 -58.90 -20.41
C PHE A 488 5.09 -60.28 -20.39
N LEU A 489 6.11 -60.51 -21.21
CA LEU A 489 6.71 -61.83 -21.38
C LEU A 489 7.59 -62.24 -20.18
N GLY A 490 8.32 -61.30 -19.59
CA GLY A 490 9.23 -61.54 -18.48
C GLY A 490 8.52 -61.69 -17.14
N LEU A 491 7.62 -60.77 -16.79
CA LEU A 491 6.99 -60.73 -15.47
C LEU A 491 5.65 -61.49 -15.39
N ILE A 492 4.81 -61.44 -16.42
CA ILE A 492 3.51 -62.16 -16.42
C ILE A 492 3.72 -63.64 -16.79
N PHE A 493 4.45 -63.91 -17.88
CA PHE A 493 4.69 -65.29 -18.35
C PHE A 493 5.94 -65.96 -17.73
N LYS A 494 6.69 -65.24 -16.88
CA LYS A 494 7.89 -65.73 -16.15
C LYS A 494 8.99 -66.30 -17.05
N ILE A 495 9.09 -65.83 -18.29
CA ILE A 495 10.11 -66.28 -19.24
C ILE A 495 11.41 -65.51 -18.97
N LYS A 496 12.38 -66.14 -18.32
CA LYS A 496 13.67 -65.51 -17.97
C LYS A 496 14.40 -64.91 -19.17
N LEU A 497 14.37 -65.60 -20.32
CA LEU A 497 15.00 -65.14 -21.56
C LEU A 497 14.40 -63.82 -22.06
N ALA A 498 13.07 -63.66 -21.97
CA ALA A 498 12.39 -62.44 -22.40
C ALA A 498 12.74 -61.24 -21.51
N LEU A 499 12.98 -61.48 -20.22
CA LEU A 499 13.46 -60.47 -19.27
C LEU A 499 14.84 -59.94 -19.68
N TYR A 500 15.79 -60.82 -20.00
CA TYR A 500 17.12 -60.41 -20.47
C TYR A 500 17.05 -59.67 -21.80
N LEU A 501 16.30 -60.19 -22.78
CA LEU A 501 16.14 -59.55 -24.08
C LEU A 501 15.48 -58.16 -23.96
N GLY A 502 14.46 -58.04 -23.12
CA GLY A 502 13.78 -56.78 -22.89
C GLY A 502 14.69 -55.73 -22.26
N VAL A 503 15.51 -56.11 -21.28
CA VAL A 503 16.52 -55.21 -20.67
C VAL A 503 17.55 -54.76 -21.71
N SER A 504 18.04 -55.69 -22.54
CA SER A 504 18.97 -55.36 -23.63
C SER A 504 18.37 -54.37 -24.62
N LEU A 505 17.11 -54.54 -25.00
CA LEU A 505 16.42 -53.62 -25.93
C LEU A 505 16.22 -52.22 -25.32
N VAL A 506 15.77 -52.12 -24.06
CA VAL A 506 15.65 -50.83 -23.36
C VAL A 506 17.01 -50.12 -23.27
N PHE A 507 18.07 -50.87 -22.99
CA PHE A 507 19.42 -50.34 -22.95
C PHE A 507 19.91 -49.85 -24.33
N ILE A 508 19.68 -50.64 -25.39
CA ILE A 508 20.04 -50.27 -26.77
C ILE A 508 19.28 -49.01 -27.19
N GLY A 509 17.98 -48.90 -26.88
CA GLY A 509 17.20 -47.70 -27.17
C GLY A 509 17.73 -46.47 -26.43
N ALA A 510 18.08 -46.57 -25.15
CA ALA A 510 18.70 -45.48 -24.40
C ALA A 510 20.06 -45.07 -25.01
N LEU A 511 20.90 -46.05 -25.37
CA LEU A 511 22.21 -45.82 -25.97
C LEU A 511 22.08 -45.12 -27.32
N LEU A 512 21.19 -45.60 -28.19
CA LEU A 512 20.94 -44.98 -29.50
C LEU A 512 20.46 -43.53 -29.39
N ASN A 513 19.70 -43.18 -28.34
CA ASN A 513 19.30 -41.80 -28.10
C ASN A 513 20.45 -40.90 -27.60
N SER A 514 21.40 -41.46 -26.86
CA SER A 514 22.58 -40.72 -26.36
C SER A 514 23.65 -40.44 -27.40
N LEU A 515 23.69 -41.19 -28.51
CA LEU A 515 24.68 -41.01 -29.57
C LEU A 515 24.52 -39.65 -30.28
N SER A 516 25.64 -39.11 -30.77
CA SER A 516 25.59 -37.94 -31.66
C SER A 516 24.93 -38.30 -32.99
N PHE A 517 24.26 -37.33 -33.61
CA PHE A 517 23.49 -37.56 -34.83
C PHE A 517 24.31 -38.20 -35.98
N ARG A 518 25.60 -37.83 -36.12
CA ARG A 518 26.52 -38.38 -37.12
C ARG A 518 26.83 -39.87 -36.90
N LEU A 519 27.04 -40.28 -35.66
CA LEU A 519 27.30 -41.69 -35.31
C LEU A 519 26.02 -42.52 -35.46
N TYR A 520 24.89 -41.99 -34.98
CA TYR A 520 23.59 -42.63 -35.10
C TYR A 520 23.21 -42.89 -36.58
N SER A 521 23.35 -41.88 -37.45
CA SER A 521 23.03 -42.03 -38.87
C SER A 521 23.96 -43.02 -39.59
N THR A 522 25.22 -43.12 -39.18
CA THR A 522 26.17 -44.10 -39.72
C THR A 522 25.81 -45.53 -39.31
N ILE A 523 25.47 -45.75 -38.03
CA ILE A 523 25.12 -47.08 -37.50
C ILE A 523 23.79 -47.56 -38.07
N VAL A 524 22.75 -46.72 -38.01
CA VAL A 524 21.42 -47.05 -38.57
C VAL A 524 21.46 -47.12 -40.09
N GLY A 525 22.31 -46.32 -40.74
CA GLY A 525 22.57 -46.37 -42.18
C GLY A 525 23.21 -47.68 -42.62
N LYS A 526 24.23 -48.17 -41.90
CA LYS A 526 24.84 -49.49 -42.15
C LYS A 526 23.87 -50.65 -41.92
N LEU A 527 23.02 -50.56 -40.89
CA LEU A 527 21.96 -51.54 -40.63
C LEU A 527 20.89 -51.57 -41.73
N LYS A 528 20.52 -50.41 -42.31
CA LYS A 528 19.61 -50.36 -43.46
C LYS A 528 20.23 -50.89 -44.76
N PHE A 529 21.54 -50.74 -44.95
CA PHE A 529 22.24 -51.27 -46.13
C PHE A 529 22.47 -52.79 -46.06
N GLY A 530 22.66 -53.35 -44.87
CA GLY A 530 22.82 -54.80 -44.67
C GLY A 530 21.55 -55.64 -44.83
N PHE A 531 20.37 -55.02 -44.90
CA PHE A 531 19.07 -55.69 -45.10
C PHE A 531 18.53 -55.55 -46.55
N ARG A 532 19.35 -55.06 -47.49
CA ARG A 532 19.01 -54.90 -48.91
C ARG A 532 19.86 -55.78 -49.85
N LEU A 533 20.42 -56.87 -49.32
CA LEU A 533 21.07 -57.96 -50.04
C LEU A 533 20.28 -59.25 -49.85
#